data_AF-A0A7Y5Z4N5-F1
#
_entry.id   AF-A0A7Y5Z4N5-F1
#
_cell.length_a   1.000
_cell.length_b   1.000
_cell.length_c   1.000
_cell.angle_alpha   90.00
_cell.angle_beta   90.00
_cell.angle_gamma   90.00
#
_symmetry.space_group_name_H-M   'P 1'
#
loop_
_entity.id
_entity.type
_entity.pdbx_description
1 polymer ?
#
loop_
_entity_poly.entity_id
_entity_poly.type
_entity_poly.pdbx_seq_one_letter_code
_entity_poly.pdbx_strand_id
1 'polypeptide(L)'
;MPTTLDDLKEASVDEAPDDVLDPANLPPEGATVRIEPYIPMKFRDVVTLYFYDELIDYIPIAAGAVDKDVEFPVTAQVFIDSARDDVVEIYYEVQFEGVGPAQKSAVLPLRLYAGFEADAKLDLSGRNYIAAVEKPPLQVPDYARLTRTADWGSGPYNFSSSDAHIALVDESSGQVTARRNGQCTISATDSSTPPQTQHYSLTIQGIQELHFLTHDADWEGMKNLCAQAGLEPVTLTQIKQFWTLYKAGLQEGVGTYLGWLNYPVWTGTALGAGTAWQYDLNGDSVNDNADGSDTQTHHQVVGIYSP
;
A
#
# COMPACT_ATOMS: atom_id res chain seq x y z
N MET A 1 22.31 -19.95 -47.26
CA MET A 1 23.01 -19.06 -46.30
C MET A 1 22.23 -19.11 -45.01
N PRO A 2 22.83 -19.20 -43.82
CA PRO A 2 22.05 -19.10 -42.60
C PRO A 2 21.55 -17.67 -42.52
N THR A 3 20.24 -17.48 -42.66
CA THR A 3 19.57 -16.22 -42.40
C THR A 3 19.90 -15.85 -40.96
N THR A 4 20.62 -14.75 -40.75
CA THR A 4 20.78 -14.18 -39.40
C THR A 4 19.39 -13.95 -38.84
N LEU A 5 19.12 -14.52 -37.67
CA LEU A 5 17.90 -14.21 -36.94
C LEU A 5 18.02 -12.77 -36.47
N ASP A 6 17.02 -11.94 -36.78
CA ASP A 6 16.98 -10.60 -36.21
C ASP A 6 16.61 -10.70 -34.73
N ASP A 7 17.09 -9.74 -33.93
CA ASP A 7 16.73 -9.67 -32.51
C ASP A 7 15.22 -9.52 -32.36
N LEU A 8 14.62 -10.36 -31.50
CA LEU A 8 13.19 -10.33 -31.21
C LEU A 8 12.84 -9.04 -30.46
N LYS A 9 11.99 -8.21 -31.08
CA LYS A 9 11.47 -6.99 -30.47
C LYS A 9 10.56 -7.30 -29.28
N GLU A 10 10.35 -6.32 -28.41
CA GLU A 10 9.35 -6.41 -27.35
C GLU A 10 7.93 -6.57 -27.91
N ALA A 11 7.03 -7.13 -27.10
CA ALA A 11 5.61 -7.13 -27.40
C ALA A 11 5.00 -5.75 -27.13
N SER A 12 3.80 -5.50 -27.62
CA SER A 12 2.96 -4.35 -27.25
C SER A 12 1.67 -4.83 -26.56
N VAL A 13 1.00 -3.93 -25.84
CA VAL A 13 -0.34 -4.20 -25.28
C VAL A 13 -1.33 -3.20 -25.88
N ASP A 14 -2.32 -3.70 -26.62
CA ASP A 14 -3.19 -2.86 -27.45
C ASP A 14 -3.98 -1.83 -26.63
N GLU A 15 -4.39 -2.18 -25.40
CA GLU A 15 -5.17 -1.35 -24.47
C GLU A 15 -4.28 -0.52 -23.52
N ALA A 16 -2.96 -0.51 -23.71
CA ALA A 16 -2.01 0.24 -22.90
C ALA A 16 -1.30 1.31 -23.73
N PRO A 17 -1.94 2.46 -24.02
CA PRO A 17 -1.24 3.57 -24.64
C PRO A 17 -0.08 4.02 -23.74
N ASP A 18 1.07 4.30 -24.36
CA ASP A 18 2.30 4.71 -23.66
C ASP A 18 2.78 3.71 -22.59
N ASP A 19 2.51 2.41 -22.77
CA ASP A 19 2.87 1.31 -21.88
C ASP A 19 2.23 1.40 -20.48
N VAL A 20 1.10 2.11 -20.38
CA VAL A 20 0.29 2.23 -19.16
C VAL A 20 -1.06 1.57 -19.36
N LEU A 21 -1.32 0.50 -18.63
CA LEU A 21 -2.57 -0.25 -18.64
C LEU A 21 -3.42 0.15 -17.43
N ASP A 22 -4.69 0.47 -17.66
CA ASP A 22 -5.69 0.60 -16.60
C ASP A 22 -6.54 -0.68 -16.52
N PRO A 23 -6.28 -1.59 -15.55
CA PRO A 23 -7.00 -2.84 -15.47
C PRO A 23 -8.49 -2.68 -15.15
N ALA A 24 -8.89 -1.55 -14.56
CA ALA A 24 -10.28 -1.31 -14.15
C ALA A 24 -11.19 -0.94 -15.35
N ASN A 25 -10.59 -0.42 -16.42
CA ASN A 25 -11.30 0.00 -17.63
C ASN A 25 -11.24 -1.03 -18.77
N LEU A 26 -10.65 -2.20 -18.53
CA LEU A 26 -10.58 -3.26 -19.52
C LEU A 26 -11.94 -3.94 -19.75
N PRO A 27 -12.21 -4.37 -21.00
CA PRO A 27 -13.38 -5.19 -21.28
C PRO A 27 -13.24 -6.58 -20.61
N PRO A 28 -14.32 -7.38 -20.52
CA PRO A 28 -14.29 -8.69 -19.86
C PRO A 28 -13.22 -9.66 -20.41
N GLU A 29 -12.91 -9.54 -21.70
CA GLU A 29 -11.85 -10.28 -22.39
C GLU A 29 -10.43 -9.85 -22.01
N GLY A 30 -10.26 -8.72 -21.32
CA GLY A 30 -8.98 -8.19 -20.86
C GLY A 30 -8.26 -7.33 -21.89
N ALA A 31 -6.94 -7.46 -21.93
CA ALA A 31 -6.06 -6.76 -22.87
C ALA A 31 -5.34 -7.74 -23.79
N THR A 32 -4.98 -7.28 -24.98
CA THR A 32 -4.29 -8.08 -26.00
C THR A 32 -2.80 -7.78 -25.99
N VAL A 33 -1.98 -8.78 -25.63
CA VAL A 33 -0.53 -8.71 -25.84
C VAL A 33 -0.25 -9.11 -27.30
N ARG A 34 0.24 -8.16 -28.09
CA ARG A 34 0.49 -8.30 -29.52
C ARG A 34 1.98 -8.40 -29.79
N ILE A 35 2.35 -9.37 -30.63
CA ILE A 35 3.72 -9.56 -31.11
C ILE A 35 3.69 -9.38 -32.62
N GLU A 36 4.41 -8.36 -33.12
CA GLU A 36 4.61 -8.13 -34.55
C GLU A 36 5.30 -9.36 -35.20
N PRO A 37 5.10 -9.59 -36.51
CA PRO A 37 5.78 -10.67 -37.21
C PRO A 37 7.30 -10.56 -37.10
N TYR A 38 7.94 -11.55 -36.49
CA TYR A 38 9.40 -11.64 -36.40
C TYR A 38 10.00 -12.29 -37.65
N ILE A 39 11.30 -12.07 -37.88
CA ILE A 39 11.98 -12.54 -39.09
C ILE A 39 13.07 -13.55 -38.75
N PRO A 40 13.09 -14.75 -39.39
CA PRO A 40 12.03 -15.36 -40.21
C PRO A 40 11.00 -16.11 -39.35
N MET A 41 9.74 -15.69 -39.38
CA MET A 41 8.62 -16.48 -38.83
C MET A 41 8.30 -17.67 -39.74
N LYS A 42 8.09 -18.84 -39.16
CA LYS A 42 7.81 -20.08 -39.89
C LYS A 42 6.66 -20.86 -39.27
N PHE A 43 6.04 -21.69 -40.13
CA PHE A 43 5.11 -22.70 -39.68
C PHE A 43 5.77 -23.59 -38.62
N ARG A 44 5.04 -23.84 -37.52
CA ARG A 44 5.47 -24.65 -36.36
C ARG A 44 6.52 -24.02 -35.45
N ASP A 45 6.87 -22.76 -35.65
CA ASP A 45 7.47 -21.97 -34.56
C ASP A 45 6.46 -21.92 -33.39
N VAL A 46 6.96 -21.90 -32.16
CA VAL A 46 6.11 -21.76 -30.96
C VAL A 46 6.49 -20.48 -30.24
N VAL A 47 5.52 -19.61 -30.04
CA VAL A 47 5.67 -18.36 -29.27
C VAL A 47 5.10 -18.60 -27.88
N THR A 48 5.87 -18.36 -26.84
CA THR A 48 5.45 -18.53 -25.44
C THR A 48 5.53 -17.18 -24.73
N LEU A 49 4.42 -16.74 -24.16
CA LEU A 49 4.30 -15.48 -23.44
C LEU A 49 4.62 -15.67 -21.95
N TYR A 50 5.41 -14.77 -21.39
CA TYR A 50 5.81 -14.76 -20.00
C TYR A 50 5.54 -13.40 -19.34
N PHE A 51 5.05 -13.44 -18.11
CA PHE A 51 5.08 -12.33 -17.17
C PHE A 51 6.12 -12.64 -16.09
N TYR A 52 7.19 -11.85 -16.00
CA TYR A 52 8.38 -12.21 -15.23
C TYR A 52 8.86 -13.65 -15.57
N ASP A 53 8.89 -14.55 -14.59
CA ASP A 53 9.31 -15.94 -14.79
C ASP A 53 8.11 -16.90 -14.95
N GLU A 54 6.89 -16.38 -15.00
CA GLU A 54 5.65 -17.16 -15.10
C GLU A 54 5.19 -17.28 -16.55
N LEU A 55 4.94 -18.53 -16.99
CA LEU A 55 4.36 -18.82 -18.29
C LEU A 55 2.87 -18.48 -18.25
N ILE A 56 2.43 -17.58 -19.12
CA ILE A 56 1.03 -17.17 -19.24
C ILE A 56 0.30 -18.05 -20.26
N ASP A 57 0.82 -18.12 -21.49
CA ASP A 57 0.23 -18.92 -22.57
C ASP A 57 1.25 -19.18 -23.68
N TYR A 58 0.91 -20.03 -24.67
CA TYR A 58 1.72 -20.26 -25.86
C TYR A 58 0.86 -20.49 -27.11
N ILE A 59 1.36 -20.02 -28.25
CA ILE A 59 0.71 -20.16 -29.55
C ILE A 59 1.69 -20.79 -30.56
N PRO A 60 1.38 -21.98 -31.11
CA PRO A 60 2.11 -22.51 -32.26
C PRO A 60 1.68 -21.82 -33.56
N ILE A 61 2.64 -21.40 -34.38
CA ILE A 61 2.38 -20.71 -35.65
C ILE A 61 1.82 -21.70 -36.69
N ALA A 62 0.56 -21.51 -37.07
CA ALA A 62 -0.08 -22.26 -38.14
C ALA A 62 0.36 -21.76 -39.54
N ALA A 63 0.20 -22.58 -40.58
CA ALA A 63 0.67 -22.25 -41.93
C ALA A 63 0.04 -20.97 -42.50
N GLY A 64 -1.19 -20.63 -42.10
CA GLY A 64 -1.87 -19.39 -42.49
C GLY A 64 -1.61 -18.18 -41.59
N ALA A 65 -0.82 -18.36 -40.52
CA ALA A 65 -0.43 -17.33 -39.56
C ALA A 65 1.03 -16.86 -39.73
N VAL A 66 1.77 -17.45 -40.68
CA VAL A 66 3.12 -17.00 -41.03
C VAL A 66 3.07 -15.55 -41.50
N ASP A 67 4.03 -14.75 -41.03
CA ASP A 67 4.16 -13.31 -41.28
C ASP A 67 2.96 -12.48 -40.82
N LYS A 68 2.21 -12.95 -39.80
CA LYS A 68 1.11 -12.21 -39.15
C LYS A 68 1.38 -12.02 -37.67
N ASP A 69 0.72 -11.03 -37.10
CA ASP A 69 0.75 -10.76 -35.67
C ASP A 69 0.31 -11.99 -34.87
N VAL A 70 0.95 -12.17 -33.72
CA VAL A 70 0.55 -13.16 -32.72
C VAL A 70 -0.10 -12.42 -31.57
N GLU A 71 -1.36 -12.76 -31.29
CA GLU A 71 -2.21 -12.06 -30.32
C GLU A 71 -2.52 -13.00 -29.14
N PHE A 72 -2.20 -12.55 -27.93
CA PHE A 72 -2.53 -13.23 -26.68
C PHE A 72 -3.57 -12.41 -25.91
N PRO A 73 -4.83 -12.87 -25.81
CA PRO A 73 -5.80 -12.24 -24.92
C PRO A 73 -5.49 -12.60 -23.47
N VAL A 74 -5.25 -11.59 -22.62
CA VAL A 74 -4.90 -11.75 -21.22
C VAL A 74 -5.90 -10.99 -20.35
N THR A 75 -6.53 -11.66 -19.38
CA THR A 75 -7.54 -11.02 -18.54
C THR A 75 -6.92 -9.99 -17.59
N ALA A 76 -7.71 -8.98 -17.19
CA ALA A 76 -7.27 -7.97 -16.23
C ALA A 76 -6.72 -8.57 -14.92
N GLN A 77 -7.33 -9.67 -14.44
CA GLN A 77 -6.91 -10.34 -13.21
C GLN A 77 -5.50 -10.92 -13.31
N VAL A 78 -5.10 -11.44 -14.48
CA VAL A 78 -3.74 -11.98 -14.68
C VAL A 78 -2.70 -10.87 -14.59
N PHE A 79 -2.97 -9.68 -15.14
CA PHE A 79 -2.10 -8.51 -14.96
C PHE A 79 -2.00 -8.10 -13.49
N ILE A 80 -3.15 -7.99 -12.80
CA ILE A 80 -3.22 -7.60 -11.39
C ILE A 80 -2.45 -8.58 -10.49
N ASP A 81 -2.65 -9.89 -10.68
CA ASP A 81 -2.03 -10.93 -9.86
C ASP A 81 -0.51 -11.03 -10.11
N SER A 82 -0.07 -10.68 -11.32
CA SER A 82 1.35 -10.74 -11.71
C SER A 82 2.14 -9.48 -11.36
N ALA A 83 1.46 -8.38 -11.05
CA ALA A 83 2.11 -7.09 -10.84
C ALA A 83 3.01 -7.07 -9.61
N ARG A 84 4.20 -6.48 -9.76
CA ARG A 84 5.14 -6.21 -8.67
C ARG A 84 5.44 -4.71 -8.71
N ASP A 85 5.11 -4.01 -7.63
CA ASP A 85 5.23 -2.54 -7.55
C ASP A 85 4.56 -1.82 -8.73
N ASP A 86 3.33 -2.22 -9.07
CA ASP A 86 2.53 -1.71 -10.19
C ASP A 86 3.17 -1.87 -11.59
N VAL A 87 4.14 -2.77 -11.73
CA VAL A 87 4.76 -3.11 -13.02
C VAL A 87 4.57 -4.60 -13.31
N VAL A 88 4.41 -4.93 -14.59
CA VAL A 88 4.44 -6.30 -15.13
C VAL A 88 5.51 -6.34 -16.20
N GLU A 89 6.55 -7.15 -16.02
CA GLU A 89 7.55 -7.37 -17.06
C GLU A 89 7.06 -8.43 -18.04
N ILE A 90 6.83 -8.02 -19.29
CA ILE A 90 6.29 -8.88 -20.34
C ILE A 90 7.40 -9.20 -21.34
N TYR A 91 7.61 -10.48 -21.63
CA TYR A 91 8.42 -10.89 -22.77
C TYR A 91 7.86 -12.18 -23.36
N TYR A 92 8.35 -12.53 -24.55
CA TYR A 92 8.06 -13.81 -25.15
C TYR A 92 9.34 -14.54 -25.55
N GLU A 93 9.22 -15.85 -25.67
CA GLU A 93 10.24 -16.69 -26.27
C GLU A 93 9.72 -17.31 -27.56
N VAL A 94 10.58 -17.38 -28.58
CA VAL A 94 10.28 -18.10 -29.82
C VAL A 94 11.15 -19.35 -29.92
N GLN A 95 10.49 -20.49 -29.90
CA GLN A 95 11.09 -21.78 -30.27
C GLN A 95 10.92 -21.98 -31.78
N PHE A 96 11.97 -21.65 -32.53
CA PHE A 96 11.99 -21.81 -33.99
C PHE A 96 12.03 -23.29 -34.41
N GLU A 97 11.29 -23.65 -35.45
CA GLU A 97 11.22 -25.01 -35.96
C GLU A 97 12.60 -25.51 -36.40
N GLY A 98 13.06 -26.61 -35.78
CA GLY A 98 14.32 -27.26 -36.15
C GLY A 98 15.58 -26.46 -35.80
N VAL A 99 15.43 -25.34 -35.07
CA VAL A 99 16.53 -24.55 -34.51
C VAL A 99 16.63 -24.87 -33.01
N GLY A 100 17.78 -24.57 -32.40
CA GLY A 100 18.15 -24.93 -31.02
C GLY A 100 17.26 -24.33 -29.92
N PRO A 101 17.81 -23.80 -28.82
CA PRO A 101 16.98 -23.30 -27.72
C PRO A 101 16.08 -22.14 -28.16
N ALA A 102 14.99 -21.94 -27.43
CA ALA A 102 14.11 -20.79 -27.62
C ALA A 102 14.91 -19.48 -27.45
N GLN A 103 14.51 -18.47 -28.21
CA GLN A 103 15.13 -17.15 -28.16
C GLN A 103 14.19 -16.17 -27.48
N LYS A 104 14.75 -15.39 -26.55
CA LYS A 104 14.01 -14.42 -25.74
C LYS A 104 13.93 -13.07 -26.44
N SER A 105 12.77 -12.42 -26.34
CA SER A 105 12.56 -11.04 -26.80
C SER A 105 13.15 -9.99 -25.86
N ALA A 106 13.17 -8.74 -26.31
CA ALA A 106 13.22 -7.61 -25.39
C ALA A 106 12.01 -7.64 -24.42
N VAL A 107 12.19 -7.05 -23.24
CA VAL A 107 11.19 -7.03 -22.15
C VAL A 107 10.46 -5.70 -22.19
N LEU A 108 9.13 -5.74 -22.26
CA LEU A 108 8.25 -4.60 -22.07
C LEU A 108 7.96 -4.42 -20.57
N PRO A 109 8.37 -3.31 -19.93
CA PRO A 109 7.96 -2.99 -18.57
C PRO A 109 6.58 -2.28 -18.58
N LEU A 110 5.51 -3.06 -18.55
CA LEU A 110 4.15 -2.52 -18.56
C LEU A 110 3.76 -1.98 -17.18
N ARG A 111 3.32 -0.72 -17.10
CA ARG A 111 2.85 -0.12 -15.84
C ARG A 111 1.34 -0.29 -15.69
N LEU A 112 0.88 -0.75 -14.53
CA LEU A 112 -0.53 -0.75 -14.17
C LEU A 112 -0.88 0.56 -13.47
N TYR A 113 -1.80 1.33 -14.04
CA TYR A 113 -2.24 2.60 -13.46
C TYR A 113 -3.69 2.89 -13.82
N ALA A 114 -4.56 2.98 -12.82
CA ALA A 114 -6.00 3.22 -13.00
C ALA A 114 -6.38 4.71 -13.10
N GLY A 115 -5.42 5.56 -13.48
CA GLY A 115 -5.57 7.00 -13.39
C GLY A 115 -5.64 7.51 -11.95
N PHE A 116 -5.70 8.83 -11.79
CA PHE A 116 -5.78 9.44 -10.46
C PHE A 116 -7.13 9.25 -9.77
N GLU A 117 -8.21 9.13 -10.55
CA GLU A 117 -9.59 9.13 -10.06
C GLU A 117 -10.07 7.79 -9.49
N ALA A 118 -9.37 6.69 -9.76
CA ALA A 118 -9.76 5.37 -9.28
C ALA A 118 -9.80 5.30 -7.75
N ASP A 119 -10.75 4.60 -7.14
CA ASP A 119 -10.75 4.46 -5.68
C ASP A 119 -9.44 3.80 -5.17
N ALA A 120 -8.95 4.29 -4.04
CA ALA A 120 -7.73 3.81 -3.38
C ALA A 120 -8.07 3.14 -2.06
N LYS A 121 -7.33 2.09 -1.73
CA LYS A 121 -7.38 1.43 -0.43
C LYS A 121 -5.99 1.31 0.16
N LEU A 122 -5.82 1.78 1.39
CA LEU A 122 -4.60 1.56 2.18
C LEU A 122 -4.93 0.65 3.36
N ASP A 123 -4.51 -0.61 3.25
CA ASP A 123 -4.79 -1.67 4.23
C ASP A 123 -3.57 -1.94 5.13
N LEU A 124 -3.72 -1.64 6.42
CA LEU A 124 -2.67 -1.73 7.42
C LEU A 124 -2.86 -2.91 8.38
N SER A 125 -3.85 -3.78 8.13
CA SER A 125 -4.28 -4.83 9.07
C SER A 125 -3.18 -5.86 9.39
N GLY A 126 -2.24 -6.08 8.46
CA GLY A 126 -1.08 -6.94 8.65
C GLY A 126 0.18 -6.25 9.19
N ARG A 127 0.13 -4.94 9.45
CA ARG A 127 1.31 -4.12 9.80
C ARG A 127 1.48 -3.90 11.30
N ASN A 128 0.46 -4.23 12.12
CA ASN A 128 0.42 -3.89 13.56
C ASN A 128 0.73 -2.40 13.81
N TYR A 129 0.23 -1.52 12.94
CA TYR A 129 0.47 -0.09 13.04
C TYR A 129 -0.45 0.51 14.10
N ILE A 130 0.15 0.97 15.21
CA ILE A 130 -0.56 1.62 16.31
C ILE A 130 -0.34 3.13 16.23
N ALA A 131 -1.43 3.89 16.17
CA ALA A 131 -1.39 5.35 16.14
C ALA A 131 -2.39 5.96 17.13
N ALA A 132 -1.99 7.03 17.79
CA ALA A 132 -2.87 7.82 18.63
C ALA A 132 -3.82 8.65 17.76
N VAL A 133 -5.10 8.67 18.13
CA VAL A 133 -6.13 9.38 17.36
C VAL A 133 -5.93 10.90 17.37
N GLU A 134 -5.26 11.43 18.39
CA GLU A 134 -5.03 12.86 18.57
C GLU A 134 -3.94 13.38 17.63
N LYS A 135 -2.80 12.68 17.55
CA LYS A 135 -1.61 13.11 16.80
C LYS A 135 -0.87 11.93 16.18
N PRO A 136 -0.40 12.04 14.93
CA PRO A 136 0.40 11.00 14.29
C PRO A 136 1.83 10.97 14.88
N PRO A 137 2.62 9.91 14.65
CA PRO A 137 4.06 9.96 14.95
C PRO A 137 4.76 10.97 14.04
N LEU A 138 5.88 11.56 14.50
CA LEU A 138 6.67 12.48 13.66
C LEU A 138 7.33 11.76 12.47
N GLN A 139 7.70 10.50 12.66
CA GLN A 139 8.27 9.65 11.63
C GLN A 139 7.22 8.60 11.23
N VAL A 140 6.43 8.92 10.21
CA VAL A 140 5.44 7.98 9.69
C VAL A 140 6.13 6.94 8.80
N PRO A 141 5.92 5.64 9.03
CA PRO A 141 6.51 4.58 8.20
C PRO A 141 6.03 4.64 6.74
N ASP A 142 6.88 4.19 5.80
CA ASP A 142 6.57 4.17 4.36
C ASP A 142 5.27 3.44 4.04
N TYR A 143 5.01 2.30 4.69
CA TYR A 143 3.80 1.51 4.47
C TYR A 143 2.51 2.21 4.91
N ALA A 144 2.58 3.30 5.68
CA ALA A 144 1.45 4.11 6.10
C ALA A 144 1.31 5.39 5.26
N ARG A 145 2.04 5.46 4.14
CA ARG A 145 2.01 6.56 3.18
C ARG A 145 1.60 6.05 1.80
N LEU A 146 0.99 6.93 1.03
CA LEU A 146 0.56 6.69 -0.35
C LEU A 146 0.91 7.92 -1.17
N THR A 147 1.22 7.76 -2.45
CA THR A 147 1.32 8.90 -3.38
C THR A 147 0.72 8.47 -4.71
N ARG A 148 -0.01 9.39 -5.35
CA ARG A 148 -0.52 9.19 -6.70
C ARG A 148 -0.07 10.34 -7.58
N THR A 149 0.44 10.00 -8.75
CA THR A 149 0.95 10.97 -9.71
C THR A 149 -0.21 11.69 -10.38
N ALA A 150 -0.13 13.02 -10.45
CA ALA A 150 -1.04 13.81 -11.27
C ALA A 150 -0.41 14.15 -12.62
N ASP A 151 -1.07 13.75 -13.70
CA ASP A 151 -0.55 13.82 -15.09
C ASP A 151 -1.55 14.43 -16.09
N TRP A 152 -2.68 14.97 -15.64
CA TRP A 152 -3.68 15.65 -16.49
C TRP A 152 -3.58 17.18 -16.42
N GLY A 153 -4.02 17.87 -17.46
CA GLY A 153 -4.08 19.34 -17.45
C GLY A 153 -2.70 19.99 -17.43
N SER A 154 -2.47 20.97 -16.56
CA SER A 154 -1.17 21.65 -16.43
C SER A 154 -0.73 21.75 -14.99
N GLY A 155 0.45 21.19 -14.67
CA GLY A 155 1.10 21.39 -13.39
C GLY A 155 1.62 22.84 -13.21
N PRO A 156 1.88 23.27 -11.96
CA PRO A 156 1.86 22.49 -10.71
C PRO A 156 0.45 22.16 -10.21
N TYR A 157 0.35 21.12 -9.39
CA TYR A 157 -0.90 20.70 -8.76
C TYR A 157 -0.92 21.08 -7.28
N ASN A 158 -2.11 21.42 -6.79
CA ASN A 158 -2.38 21.57 -5.36
C ASN A 158 -3.24 20.41 -4.88
N PHE A 159 -2.76 19.69 -3.87
CA PHE A 159 -3.45 18.55 -3.28
C PHE A 159 -4.19 18.93 -2.00
N SER A 160 -5.34 18.31 -1.76
CA SER A 160 -6.12 18.48 -0.53
C SER A 160 -6.85 17.21 -0.12
N SER A 161 -7.15 17.10 1.17
CA SER A 161 -7.93 15.99 1.75
C SER A 161 -9.23 16.54 2.30
N SER A 162 -10.33 15.81 2.10
CA SER A 162 -11.64 16.16 2.67
C SER A 162 -11.68 16.00 4.20
N ASP A 163 -10.81 15.16 4.78
CA ASP A 163 -10.68 14.98 6.22
C ASP A 163 -9.24 14.67 6.64
N ALA A 164 -8.56 15.67 7.17
CA ALA A 164 -7.19 15.58 7.68
C ALA A 164 -7.04 14.75 8.98
N HIS A 165 -8.15 14.30 9.60
CA HIS A 165 -8.10 13.33 10.71
C HIS A 165 -7.98 11.89 10.18
N ILE A 166 -8.46 11.62 8.97
CA ILE A 166 -8.38 10.30 8.32
C ILE A 166 -7.06 10.20 7.54
N ALA A 167 -6.81 11.17 6.64
CA ALA A 167 -5.60 11.23 5.85
C ALA A 167 -5.14 12.67 5.65
N LEU A 168 -3.87 12.94 5.91
CA LEU A 168 -3.24 14.22 5.57
C LEU A 168 -2.57 14.07 4.20
N VAL A 169 -2.65 15.08 3.34
CA VAL A 169 -1.90 15.12 2.09
C VAL A 169 -1.01 16.36 2.08
N ASP A 170 0.25 16.19 1.66
CA ASP A 170 1.13 17.33 1.39
C ASP A 170 0.65 18.06 0.13
N GLU A 171 0.39 19.36 0.27
CA GLU A 171 -0.24 20.19 -0.76
C GLU A 171 0.54 20.22 -2.08
N SER A 172 1.87 20.05 -2.03
CA SER A 172 2.74 20.22 -3.20
C SER A 172 3.19 18.91 -3.84
N SER A 173 3.46 17.88 -3.02
CA SER A 173 3.99 16.59 -3.47
C SER A 173 2.90 15.54 -3.66
N GLY A 174 1.71 15.74 -3.09
CA GLY A 174 0.64 14.74 -3.13
C GLY A 174 0.91 13.52 -2.25
N GLN A 175 1.92 13.56 -1.37
CA GLN A 175 2.17 12.48 -0.41
C GLN A 175 1.06 12.45 0.63
N VAL A 176 0.27 11.39 0.61
CA VAL A 176 -0.78 11.09 1.57
C VAL A 176 -0.21 10.30 2.74
N THR A 177 -0.60 10.68 3.95
CA THR A 177 -0.21 10.08 5.23
C THR A 177 -1.45 9.60 5.96
N ALA A 178 -1.53 8.30 6.25
CA ALA A 178 -2.63 7.71 6.98
C ALA A 178 -2.61 8.12 8.46
N ARG A 179 -3.77 8.54 8.99
CA ARG A 179 -3.92 8.95 10.39
C ARG A 179 -4.94 8.12 11.16
N ARG A 180 -6.08 7.79 10.55
CA ARG A 180 -7.15 7.01 11.17
C ARG A 180 -7.85 6.11 10.16
N ASN A 181 -8.54 5.09 10.66
CA ASN A 181 -9.42 4.27 9.83
C ASN A 181 -10.61 5.11 9.37
N GLY A 182 -11.07 4.89 8.15
CA GLY A 182 -12.20 5.60 7.58
C GLY A 182 -12.03 5.86 6.09
N GLN A 183 -12.93 6.67 5.55
CA GLN A 183 -12.92 7.06 4.15
C GLN A 183 -12.83 8.58 4.04
N CYS A 184 -11.96 9.07 3.17
CA CYS A 184 -11.86 10.49 2.81
C CYS A 184 -11.65 10.62 1.29
N THR A 185 -11.82 11.82 0.76
CA THR A 185 -11.53 12.14 -0.64
C THR A 185 -10.23 12.91 -0.72
N ILE A 186 -9.32 12.49 -1.61
CA ILE A 186 -8.12 13.25 -1.95
C ILE A 186 -8.36 13.91 -3.31
N SER A 187 -8.12 15.22 -3.37
CA SER A 187 -8.31 16.04 -4.57
C SER A 187 -6.99 16.62 -5.03
N ALA A 188 -6.81 16.71 -6.35
CA ALA A 188 -5.70 17.43 -6.98
C ALA A 188 -6.26 18.44 -7.98
N THR A 189 -5.86 19.70 -7.82
CA THR A 189 -6.27 20.81 -8.68
C THR A 189 -5.08 21.27 -9.50
N ASP A 190 -5.23 21.31 -10.83
CA ASP A 190 -4.19 21.77 -11.75
C ASP A 190 -4.11 23.32 -11.79
N SER A 191 -3.11 23.86 -12.48
CA SER A 191 -2.91 25.30 -12.62
C SER A 191 -3.48 25.89 -13.92
N SER A 192 -4.32 25.15 -14.64
CA SER A 192 -4.92 25.66 -15.88
C SER A 192 -5.93 26.79 -15.61
N THR A 193 -6.36 27.48 -16.66
CA THR A 193 -7.37 28.56 -16.55
C THR A 193 -8.50 28.31 -17.54
N PRO A 194 -9.69 27.86 -17.09
CA PRO A 194 -10.09 27.60 -15.70
C PRO A 194 -9.42 26.34 -15.10
N PRO A 195 -9.15 26.30 -13.78
CA PRO A 195 -8.53 25.15 -13.14
C PRO A 195 -9.44 23.93 -13.17
N GLN A 196 -8.84 22.77 -13.35
CA GLN A 196 -9.49 21.46 -13.35
C GLN A 196 -9.12 20.74 -12.05
N THR A 197 -10.09 20.03 -11.47
CA THR A 197 -9.88 19.24 -10.25
C THR A 197 -10.35 17.82 -10.49
N GLN A 198 -9.47 16.87 -10.21
CA GLN A 198 -9.81 15.46 -10.12
C GLN A 198 -9.70 15.01 -8.67
N HIS A 199 -10.34 13.90 -8.34
CA HIS A 199 -10.39 13.37 -6.99
C HIS A 199 -10.57 11.86 -6.99
N TYR A 200 -10.17 11.21 -5.89
CA TYR A 200 -10.45 9.81 -5.64
C TYR A 200 -10.91 9.57 -4.21
N SER A 201 -11.70 8.53 -4.00
CA SER A 201 -12.03 8.05 -2.66
C SER A 201 -10.85 7.23 -2.12
N LEU A 202 -10.39 7.56 -0.92
CA LEU A 202 -9.37 6.82 -0.19
C LEU A 202 -9.99 6.16 1.04
N THR A 203 -9.91 4.84 1.12
CA THR A 203 -10.30 4.07 2.30
C THR A 203 -9.07 3.58 3.04
N ILE A 204 -8.94 3.95 4.31
CA ILE A 204 -7.89 3.49 5.22
C ILE A 204 -8.49 2.51 6.22
N GLN A 205 -7.84 1.37 6.41
CA GLN A 205 -8.24 0.37 7.40
C GLN A 205 -7.02 -0.31 8.03
N GLY A 206 -7.24 -1.00 9.17
CA GLY A 206 -6.21 -1.81 9.81
C GLY A 206 -5.28 -1.05 10.77
N ILE A 207 -5.52 0.25 11.02
CA ILE A 207 -4.81 1.00 12.07
C ILE A 207 -5.36 0.56 13.42
N GLN A 208 -4.48 0.20 14.35
CA GLN A 208 -4.86 0.05 15.76
C GLN A 208 -4.88 1.44 16.40
N GLU A 209 -6.06 1.99 16.65
CA GLU A 209 -6.24 3.35 17.15
C GLU A 209 -6.11 3.38 18.68
N LEU A 210 -5.14 4.13 19.19
CA LEU A 210 -4.96 4.36 20.63
C LEU A 210 -5.75 5.62 21.04
N HIS A 211 -6.59 5.47 22.05
CA HIS A 211 -7.46 6.52 22.56
C HIS A 211 -7.15 6.84 24.01
N PHE A 212 -7.04 8.11 24.35
CA PHE A 212 -7.05 8.56 25.73
C PHE A 212 -8.46 8.53 26.32
N LEU A 213 -8.65 7.97 27.52
CA LEU A 213 -9.97 7.86 28.17
C LEU A 213 -10.11 8.71 29.42
N THR A 214 -9.18 8.58 30.37
CA THR A 214 -9.19 9.37 31.62
C THR A 214 -7.79 9.48 32.21
N HIS A 215 -7.59 10.49 33.05
CA HIS A 215 -6.33 10.67 33.78
C HIS A 215 -6.24 9.81 35.06
N ASP A 216 -7.34 9.20 35.48
CA ASP A 216 -7.48 8.67 36.83
C ASP A 216 -8.44 7.48 36.87
N ALA A 217 -7.90 6.26 37.01
CA ALA A 217 -8.66 5.05 37.37
C ALA A 217 -7.75 3.97 37.95
N ASP A 218 -8.33 3.09 38.77
CA ASP A 218 -7.71 1.82 39.13
C ASP A 218 -7.76 0.80 37.97
N TRP A 219 -7.13 -0.36 38.12
CA TRP A 219 -6.99 -1.32 37.03
C TRP A 219 -8.33 -1.95 36.61
N GLU A 220 -9.28 -2.12 37.54
CA GLU A 220 -10.63 -2.58 37.21
C GLU A 220 -11.42 -1.49 36.48
N GLY A 221 -11.30 -0.25 36.93
CA GLY A 221 -11.86 0.95 36.32
C GLY A 221 -11.37 1.14 34.89
N MET A 222 -10.08 0.94 34.62
CA MET A 222 -9.52 0.92 33.27
C MET A 222 -10.26 -0.08 32.37
N LYS A 223 -10.45 -1.33 32.80
CA LYS A 223 -11.17 -2.35 32.00
C LYS A 223 -12.62 -1.93 31.73
N ASN A 224 -13.30 -1.41 32.75
CA ASN A 224 -14.68 -0.94 32.63
C ASN A 224 -14.81 0.25 31.65
N LEU A 225 -13.88 1.19 31.69
CA LEU A 225 -13.85 2.35 30.80
C LEU A 225 -13.56 1.95 29.35
N CYS A 226 -12.59 1.07 29.12
CA CYS A 226 -12.33 0.53 27.78
C CYS A 226 -13.57 -0.18 27.23
N ALA A 227 -14.19 -1.09 28.00
CA ALA A 227 -15.39 -1.79 27.58
C ALA A 227 -16.57 -0.83 27.28
N GLN A 228 -16.77 0.20 28.09
CA GLN A 228 -17.79 1.23 27.86
C GLN A 228 -17.54 2.04 26.58
N ALA A 229 -16.27 2.26 26.22
CA ALA A 229 -15.87 2.95 25.00
C ALA A 229 -15.86 2.03 23.76
N GLY A 230 -16.11 0.73 23.91
CA GLY A 230 -15.97 -0.25 22.82
C GLY A 230 -14.52 -0.50 22.42
N LEU A 231 -13.59 -0.33 23.37
CA LEU A 231 -12.14 -0.50 23.20
C LEU A 231 -11.64 -1.64 24.08
N GLU A 232 -10.45 -2.14 23.77
CA GLU A 232 -9.73 -3.07 24.60
C GLU A 232 -8.66 -2.35 25.44
N PRO A 233 -8.32 -2.81 26.65
CA PRO A 233 -7.12 -2.36 27.33
C PRO A 233 -5.86 -2.63 26.51
N VAL A 234 -5.00 -1.63 26.34
CA VAL A 234 -3.74 -1.80 25.59
C VAL A 234 -2.82 -2.81 26.31
N THR A 235 -2.23 -3.76 25.58
CA THR A 235 -1.26 -4.70 26.17
C THR A 235 0.11 -4.03 26.37
N LEU A 236 0.94 -4.62 27.24
CA LEU A 236 2.32 -4.15 27.41
C LEU A 236 3.11 -4.19 26.10
N THR A 237 2.91 -5.22 25.28
CA THR A 237 3.57 -5.34 23.97
C THR A 237 3.14 -4.23 23.03
N GLN A 238 1.83 -3.94 22.95
CA GLN A 238 1.30 -2.87 22.09
C GLN A 238 1.79 -1.49 22.53
N ILE A 239 1.77 -1.17 23.83
CA ILE A 239 2.22 0.16 24.28
C ILE A 239 3.73 0.37 24.06
N LYS A 240 4.54 -0.69 24.14
CA LYS A 240 5.97 -0.66 23.77
C LYS A 240 6.19 -0.40 22.28
N GLN A 241 5.40 -1.06 21.42
CA GLN A 241 5.44 -0.84 19.97
C GLN A 241 5.06 0.60 19.63
N PHE A 242 3.96 1.09 20.21
CA PHE A 242 3.50 2.46 20.09
C PHE A 242 4.57 3.47 20.53
N TRP A 243 5.14 3.28 21.72
CA TRP A 243 6.16 4.18 22.27
C TRP A 243 7.41 4.21 21.38
N THR A 244 7.86 3.06 20.87
CA THR A 244 9.04 2.97 19.99
C THR A 244 8.85 3.80 18.72
N LEU A 245 7.67 3.70 18.10
CA LEU A 245 7.32 4.46 16.91
C LEU A 245 7.24 5.96 17.20
N TYR A 246 6.56 6.35 18.29
CA TYR A 246 6.34 7.76 18.59
C TYR A 246 7.59 8.47 19.12
N LYS A 247 8.43 7.80 19.91
CA LYS A 247 9.66 8.39 20.44
C LYS A 247 10.67 8.70 19.33
N ALA A 248 10.59 8.02 18.19
CA ALA A 248 11.46 8.26 17.04
C ALA A 248 11.34 9.72 16.55
N GLY A 249 12.42 10.48 16.74
CA GLY A 249 12.50 11.90 16.38
C GLY A 249 12.02 12.88 17.45
N LEU A 250 11.41 12.42 18.55
CA LEU A 250 10.97 13.29 19.64
C LEU A 250 12.11 13.61 20.62
N GLN A 251 12.28 14.91 20.90
CA GLN A 251 13.17 15.40 21.97
C GLN A 251 12.49 15.32 23.35
N GLU A 252 11.16 15.42 23.39
CA GLU A 252 10.35 15.29 24.61
C GLU A 252 9.83 13.86 24.81
N GLY A 253 9.10 13.63 25.91
CA GLY A 253 8.42 12.37 26.18
C GLY A 253 7.17 12.17 25.32
N VAL A 254 6.81 10.92 25.01
CA VAL A 254 5.68 10.61 24.12
C VAL A 254 4.36 11.13 24.71
N GLY A 255 4.15 10.97 26.02
CA GLY A 255 2.97 11.51 26.69
C GLY A 255 2.86 13.03 26.57
N THR A 256 3.99 13.74 26.74
CA THR A 256 4.05 15.21 26.63
C THR A 256 3.74 15.67 25.20
N TYR A 257 4.32 15.01 24.20
CA TYR A 257 4.02 15.27 22.78
C TYR A 257 2.52 15.12 22.47
N LEU A 258 1.86 14.10 23.05
CA LEU A 258 0.43 13.85 22.92
C LEU A 258 -0.43 14.81 23.75
N GLY A 259 0.17 15.58 24.66
CA GLY A 259 -0.54 16.47 25.58
C GLY A 259 -1.15 15.75 26.80
N TRP A 260 -0.68 14.54 27.11
CA TRP A 260 -1.09 13.76 28.27
C TRP A 260 -0.25 14.11 29.50
N LEU A 261 -0.75 13.77 30.70
CA LEU A 261 -0.03 14.08 31.93
C LEU A 261 1.25 13.25 32.03
N ASN A 262 2.23 13.76 32.79
CA ASN A 262 3.45 13.02 33.10
C ASN A 262 3.25 12.00 34.23
N TYR A 263 2.32 11.07 34.00
CA TYR A 263 2.03 9.93 34.85
C TYR A 263 1.93 8.66 34.00
N PRO A 264 2.19 7.48 34.57
CA PRO A 264 2.02 6.24 33.85
C PRO A 264 0.59 6.02 33.34
N VAL A 265 0.51 5.24 32.27
CA VAL A 265 -0.76 4.67 31.80
C VAL A 265 -0.86 3.22 32.27
N TRP A 266 -2.07 2.77 32.59
CA TRP A 266 -2.33 1.36 32.78
C TRP A 266 -2.15 0.58 31.47
N THR A 267 -1.69 -0.67 31.59
CA THR A 267 -1.83 -1.68 30.54
C THR A 267 -2.81 -2.76 31.00
N GLY A 268 -3.44 -3.44 30.06
CA GLY A 268 -4.27 -4.62 30.29
C GLY A 268 -3.52 -5.87 30.74
N THR A 269 -2.21 -5.80 30.97
CA THR A 269 -1.38 -6.99 31.25
C THR A 269 -1.18 -7.18 32.75
N ALA A 270 -1.76 -8.23 33.32
CA ALA A 270 -1.58 -8.57 34.74
C ALA A 270 -0.16 -9.09 35.03
N LEU A 271 0.36 -8.76 36.20
CA LEU A 271 1.63 -9.26 36.75
C LEU A 271 1.42 -10.42 37.75
N GLY A 272 0.23 -10.46 38.37
CA GLY A 272 -0.12 -11.44 39.41
C GLY A 272 -0.10 -10.82 40.80
N ALA A 273 -0.59 -11.56 41.80
CA ALA A 273 -0.64 -11.12 43.21
C ALA A 273 -1.26 -9.73 43.43
N GLY A 274 -2.31 -9.38 42.67
CA GLY A 274 -2.98 -8.08 42.79
C GLY A 274 -2.23 -6.92 42.12
N THR A 275 -1.24 -7.20 41.27
CA THR A 275 -0.48 -6.21 40.51
C THR A 275 -0.68 -6.34 39.00
N ALA A 276 -0.50 -5.23 38.30
CA ALA A 276 -0.53 -5.15 36.83
C ALA A 276 0.58 -4.23 36.31
N TRP A 277 0.90 -4.35 35.03
CA TRP A 277 1.87 -3.48 34.37
C TRP A 277 1.28 -2.10 34.11
N GLN A 278 2.04 -1.07 34.50
CA GLN A 278 1.89 0.29 33.98
C GLN A 278 3.03 0.61 33.01
N TYR A 279 2.88 1.67 32.23
CA TYR A 279 3.92 2.15 31.34
C TYR A 279 4.07 3.68 31.39
N ASP A 280 5.30 4.16 31.59
CA ASP A 280 5.65 5.57 31.51
C ASP A 280 5.93 5.99 30.05
N LEU A 281 5.03 6.77 29.47
CA LEU A 281 5.20 7.27 28.11
C LEU A 281 6.27 8.36 27.98
N ASN A 282 6.69 8.99 29.08
CA ASN A 282 7.70 10.05 29.06
C ASN A 282 9.10 9.57 29.47
N GLY A 283 9.25 8.32 29.89
CA GLY A 283 10.56 7.72 30.14
C GLY A 283 11.35 7.51 28.85
N ASP A 284 12.63 7.17 28.98
CA ASP A 284 13.61 7.13 27.89
C ASP A 284 13.93 5.71 27.36
N SER A 285 13.34 4.66 27.93
CA SER A 285 13.68 3.27 27.60
C SER A 285 12.44 2.41 27.35
N VAL A 286 12.36 1.80 26.17
CA VAL A 286 11.24 0.90 25.80
C VAL A 286 10.98 -0.21 26.84
N ASN A 287 12.01 -0.62 27.58
CA ASN A 287 11.89 -1.68 28.58
C ASN A 287 11.78 -1.15 30.00
N ASP A 288 12.56 -0.13 30.36
CA ASP A 288 12.59 0.37 31.75
C ASP A 288 11.43 1.31 32.06
N ASN A 289 10.70 1.77 31.04
CA ASN A 289 9.45 2.50 31.20
C ASN A 289 8.30 1.61 31.71
N ALA A 290 8.47 0.28 31.70
CA ALA A 290 7.47 -0.66 32.20
C ALA A 290 7.76 -1.02 33.66
N ASP A 291 6.79 -0.84 34.53
CA ASP A 291 6.91 -1.23 35.94
C ASP A 291 5.57 -1.72 36.51
N GLY A 292 5.63 -2.43 37.64
CA GLY A 292 4.47 -2.99 38.30
C GLY A 292 3.79 -2.00 39.23
N SER A 293 2.47 -2.04 39.29
CA SER A 293 1.69 -1.27 40.28
C SER A 293 0.60 -2.14 40.89
N ASP A 294 0.25 -1.85 42.15
CA ASP A 294 -0.92 -2.44 42.80
C ASP A 294 -2.17 -2.06 42.00
N THR A 295 -3.06 -3.02 41.75
CA THR A 295 -4.27 -2.84 40.92
C THR A 295 -5.25 -1.81 41.48
N GLN A 296 -5.13 -1.42 42.76
CA GLN A 296 -5.88 -0.33 43.39
C GLN A 296 -5.22 1.05 43.20
N THR A 297 -4.02 1.10 42.60
CA THR A 297 -3.35 2.37 42.28
C THR A 297 -4.07 3.05 41.13
N HIS A 298 -4.11 4.37 41.19
CA HIS A 298 -4.73 5.17 40.15
C HIS A 298 -3.69 5.63 39.12
N HIS A 299 -3.94 5.34 37.85
CA HIS A 299 -3.11 5.74 36.71
C HIS A 299 -3.99 6.27 35.57
N GLN A 300 -3.33 6.84 34.55
CA GLN A 300 -4.02 7.24 33.32
C GLN A 300 -4.51 6.01 32.55
N VAL A 301 -5.59 6.17 31.79
CA VAL A 301 -6.22 5.09 31.02
C VAL A 301 -6.20 5.42 29.55
N VAL A 302 -5.67 4.49 28.78
CA VAL A 302 -5.79 4.45 27.32
C VAL A 302 -6.45 3.15 26.89
N GLY A 303 -7.28 3.22 25.85
CA GLY A 303 -7.89 2.07 25.20
C GLY A 303 -7.39 1.94 23.77
N ILE A 304 -7.42 0.73 23.23
CA ILE A 304 -7.04 0.46 21.84
C ILE A 304 -8.22 -0.12 21.08
N TYR A 305 -8.49 0.44 19.90
CA TYR A 305 -9.37 -0.17 18.90
C TYR A 305 -8.51 -1.05 18.00
N SER A 306 -8.86 -2.32 17.86
CA SER A 306 -8.22 -3.25 16.93
C SER A 306 -9.28 -3.71 15.92
N PRO A 307 -9.19 -3.28 14.65
CA PRO A 307 -10.16 -3.63 13.60
C PRO A 307 -10.10 -5.11 13.19
#